data_AF-A0A8I2E2Y3-F1
#
_entry.id   AF-A0A8I2E2Y3-F1
#
_cell.length_a   1.000
_cell.length_b   1.000
_cell.length_c   1.000
_cell.angle_alpha   90.00
_cell.angle_beta   90.00
_cell.angle_gamma   90.00
#
_symmetry.space_group_name_H-M   'P 1'
#
loop_
_entity.id
_entity.type
_entity.pdbx_description
1 polymer ?
#
loop_
_entity_poly.entity_id
_entity_poly.type
_entity_poly.pdbx_seq_one_letter_code
_entity_poly.pdbx_strand_id
1 'polypeptide(L)'
;MPGRLNSATAQPYVLGLFRMVVGLLFACHGAASLFGVLGGAAGGGTIDAGTWPGWYAAVIQLVGGGLVLLGLGTRAAAVVSSGSMAYAYFKVHQPGALWPMENGGEASVMFCWAFLLLAFTGSGAFGLDRLLARRTSEQEQAAPERQTPVAA
;
A
#
# COMPACT_ATOMS: atom_id res chain seq x y z
N MET A 1 25.45 21.34 -20.23
CA MET A 1 25.60 20.67 -18.92
C MET A 1 24.29 19.92 -18.66
N PRO A 2 24.24 18.58 -18.80
CA PRO A 2 22.98 17.84 -18.77
C PRO A 2 22.39 17.88 -17.35
N GLY A 3 21.12 18.27 -17.28
CA GLY A 3 20.35 18.35 -16.04
C GLY A 3 20.14 16.97 -15.42
N ARG A 4 21.04 16.56 -14.52
CA ARG A 4 20.72 15.49 -13.57
C ARG A 4 19.57 16.00 -12.71
N LEU A 5 18.41 15.37 -12.82
CA LEU A 5 17.38 15.48 -11.78
C LEU A 5 18.08 15.19 -10.46
N ASN A 6 17.96 16.11 -9.50
CA ASN A 6 18.64 15.99 -8.22
C ASN A 6 18.00 14.82 -7.46
N SER A 7 18.51 13.60 -7.68
CA SER A 7 17.83 12.34 -7.32
C SER A 7 17.47 12.29 -5.84
N ALA A 8 18.34 12.83 -4.98
CA ALA A 8 18.11 12.89 -3.53
C ALA A 8 16.88 13.73 -3.15
N THR A 9 16.61 14.82 -3.89
CA THR A 9 15.47 15.71 -3.62
C THR A 9 14.18 15.17 -4.23
N ALA A 10 14.25 14.56 -5.42
CA ALA A 10 13.07 14.06 -6.14
C ALA A 10 12.57 12.69 -5.63
N GLN A 11 13.48 11.83 -5.16
CA GLN A 11 13.18 10.47 -4.72
C GLN A 11 12.00 10.33 -3.75
N PRO A 12 11.88 11.10 -2.64
CA PRO A 12 10.77 10.92 -1.71
C PRO A 12 9.41 11.31 -2.32
N TYR A 13 9.37 12.21 -3.29
CA TYR A 13 8.15 12.59 -4.01
C TYR A 13 7.73 11.51 -5.01
N VAL A 14 8.68 11.01 -5.80
CA VAL A 14 8.43 9.94 -6.78
C VAL A 14 7.97 8.66 -6.08
N LEU A 15 8.60 8.29 -4.96
CA LEU A 15 8.16 7.16 -4.15
C LEU A 15 6.76 7.37 -3.57
N GLY A 16 6.45 8.59 -3.13
CA GLY A 16 5.12 8.93 -2.63
C GLY A 16 4.04 8.81 -3.72
N LEU A 17 4.32 9.29 -4.94
CA LEU A 17 3.41 9.18 -6.07
C LEU A 17 3.24 7.72 -6.52
N PHE A 18 4.34 6.97 -6.62
CA PHE A 18 4.30 5.54 -6.91
C PHE A 18 3.43 4.80 -5.90
N ARG A 19 3.64 5.06 -4.60
CA ARG A 19 2.82 4.51 -3.51
C ARG A 19 1.34 4.82 -3.70
N MET A 20 0.99 6.06 -4.01
CA MET A 20 -0.40 6.46 -4.23
C MET A 20 -1.03 5.71 -5.40
N VAL A 21 -0.35 5.65 -6.55
CA VAL A 21 -0.87 4.96 -7.74
C VAL A 21 -1.05 3.47 -7.48
N VAL A 22 -0.03 2.81 -6.90
CA VAL A 22 -0.11 1.37 -6.57
C VAL A 22 -1.23 1.09 -5.56
N GLY A 23 -1.31 1.87 -4.48
CA GLY A 23 -2.35 1.72 -3.48
C GLY A 23 -3.76 1.95 -4.04
N LEU A 24 -3.93 2.97 -4.88
CA LEU A 24 -5.20 3.29 -5.54
C LEU A 24 -5.66 2.15 -6.45
N LEU A 25 -4.80 1.68 -7.36
CA LEU A 25 -5.15 0.61 -8.29
C LEU A 25 -5.50 -0.68 -7.55
N PHE A 26 -4.75 -1.01 -6.50
CA PHE A 26 -5.04 -2.16 -5.66
C PHE A 26 -6.39 -2.02 -4.94
N ALA A 27 -6.68 -0.84 -4.39
CA ALA A 27 -7.96 -0.55 -3.76
C ALA A 27 -9.13 -0.64 -4.76
N CYS A 28 -8.93 -0.18 -6.00
CA CYS A 28 -9.92 -0.30 -7.08
C CYS A 28 -10.25 -1.77 -7.39
N HIS A 29 -9.28 -2.68 -7.43
CA HIS A 29 -9.55 -4.11 -7.62
C HIS A 29 -10.39 -4.71 -6.48
N GLY A 30 -10.09 -4.30 -5.23
CA GLY A 30 -10.89 -4.68 -4.07
C GLY A 30 -12.32 -4.14 -4.14
N ALA A 31 -12.47 -2.86 -4.48
CA ALA A 31 -13.78 -2.23 -4.65
C ALA A 31 -14.60 -2.88 -5.78
N ALA A 32 -13.96 -3.17 -6.91
CA ALA A 32 -14.60 -3.85 -8.03
C ALA A 32 -15.13 -5.23 -7.61
N SER A 33 -14.31 -5.99 -6.89
CA SER A 33 -14.66 -7.34 -6.45
C SER A 33 -15.71 -7.37 -5.34
N LEU A 34 -15.70 -6.40 -4.41
CA LEU A 34 -16.62 -6.37 -3.27
C LEU A 34 -17.95 -5.68 -3.56
N PHE A 35 -17.95 -4.69 -4.46
CA PHE A 35 -19.13 -3.84 -4.69
C PHE A 35 -19.64 -3.89 -6.13
N GLY A 36 -18.98 -4.61 -7.04
CA GLY A 36 -19.42 -4.73 -8.43
C GLY A 36 -19.24 -3.44 -9.24
N VAL A 37 -18.45 -2.50 -8.73
CA VAL A 37 -18.15 -1.22 -9.39
C VAL A 37 -16.95 -1.36 -10.34
N LEU A 38 -16.66 -0.34 -11.15
CA LEU A 38 -15.46 -0.30 -12.01
C LEU A 38 -15.32 -1.50 -12.97
N GLY A 39 -16.43 -2.14 -13.35
CA GLY A 39 -16.45 -3.36 -14.18
C GLY A 39 -16.63 -4.67 -13.40
N GLY A 40 -16.59 -4.64 -12.07
CA GLY A 40 -16.83 -5.79 -11.20
C GLY A 40 -15.65 -6.77 -11.08
N ALA A 41 -15.89 -7.90 -10.43
CA ALA A 41 -14.96 -9.02 -10.38
C ALA A 41 -14.66 -9.59 -11.79
N ALA A 42 -13.73 -10.52 -11.93
CA ALA A 42 -13.48 -11.19 -13.20
C ALA A 42 -14.77 -11.88 -13.70
N GLY A 43 -15.33 -11.40 -14.82
CA GLY A 43 -16.64 -11.83 -15.33
C GLY A 43 -17.83 -10.94 -14.94
N GLY A 44 -17.58 -9.84 -14.21
CA GLY A 44 -18.60 -8.91 -13.72
C GLY A 44 -19.13 -9.27 -12.33
N GLY A 45 -19.91 -8.35 -11.75
CA GLY A 45 -20.58 -8.56 -10.46
C GLY A 45 -19.65 -8.53 -9.24
N THR A 46 -20.10 -9.13 -8.15
CA THR A 46 -19.42 -9.19 -6.84
C THR A 46 -18.94 -10.60 -6.53
N ILE A 47 -17.94 -10.71 -5.67
CA ILE A 47 -17.56 -11.98 -5.03
C ILE A 47 -18.35 -12.12 -3.72
N ASP A 48 -19.07 -13.24 -3.57
CA ASP A 48 -19.84 -13.53 -2.36
C ASP A 48 -18.98 -13.55 -1.11
N ALA A 49 -19.54 -13.03 -0.01
CA ALA A 49 -18.85 -12.91 1.26
C ALA A 49 -18.33 -14.26 1.79
N GLY A 50 -17.07 -14.29 2.20
CA GLY A 50 -16.41 -15.49 2.74
C GLY A 50 -15.86 -16.46 1.68
N THR A 51 -16.04 -16.19 0.39
CA THR A 51 -15.51 -17.05 -0.69
C THR A 51 -13.98 -17.10 -0.67
N TRP A 52 -13.41 -18.28 -0.49
CA TRP A 52 -11.96 -18.48 -0.54
C TRP A 52 -11.46 -18.72 -1.97
N PRO A 53 -10.32 -18.13 -2.39
CA PRO A 53 -9.57 -17.06 -1.71
C PRO A 53 -10.08 -15.65 -2.06
N GLY A 54 -10.98 -15.54 -3.04
CA GLY A 54 -11.31 -14.30 -3.75
C GLY A 54 -11.84 -13.16 -2.86
N TRP A 55 -12.74 -13.46 -1.93
CA TRP A 55 -13.32 -12.43 -1.07
C TRP A 55 -12.29 -11.84 -0.10
N TYR A 56 -11.47 -12.69 0.51
CA TYR A 56 -10.39 -12.23 1.41
C TYR A 56 -9.33 -11.43 0.65
N ALA A 57 -8.97 -11.86 -0.56
CA ALA A 57 -8.09 -11.10 -1.42
C ALA A 57 -8.69 -9.72 -1.75
N ALA A 58 -9.99 -9.63 -2.02
CA ALA A 58 -10.67 -8.37 -2.30
C ALA A 58 -10.71 -7.41 -1.10
N VAL A 59 -10.91 -7.94 0.11
CA VAL A 59 -10.82 -7.16 1.36
C VAL A 59 -9.40 -6.64 1.57
N ILE A 60 -8.38 -7.48 1.40
CA ILE A 60 -6.97 -7.07 1.51
C ILE A 60 -6.64 -6.01 0.45
N GLN A 61 -7.16 -6.17 -0.76
CA GLN A 61 -7.00 -5.21 -1.86
C GLN A 61 -7.55 -3.83 -1.49
N LEU A 62 -8.81 -3.79 -1.02
CA LEU A 62 -9.45 -2.54 -0.65
C LEU A 62 -8.79 -1.87 0.55
N VAL A 63 -8.64 -2.61 1.66
CA VAL A 63 -8.13 -2.06 2.93
C VAL A 63 -6.64 -1.80 2.84
N GLY A 64 -5.86 -2.78 2.39
CA GLY A 64 -4.40 -2.66 2.24
C GLY A 64 -4.04 -1.62 1.19
N GLY A 65 -4.75 -1.58 0.05
CA GLY A 65 -4.59 -0.56 -0.97
C GLY A 65 -4.89 0.84 -0.43
N GLY A 66 -6.00 1.00 0.31
CA GLY A 66 -6.37 2.26 0.95
C GLY A 66 -5.35 2.75 1.98
N LEU A 67 -4.89 1.87 2.89
CA LEU A 67 -3.85 2.19 3.87
C LEU A 67 -2.55 2.61 3.19
N VAL A 68 -2.12 1.87 2.16
CA VAL A 68 -0.92 2.21 1.39
C VAL A 68 -1.11 3.52 0.64
N LEU A 69 -2.27 3.77 0.02
CA LEU A 69 -2.61 5.01 -0.70
C LEU A 69 -2.60 6.24 0.22
N LEU A 70 -3.10 6.11 1.44
CA LEU A 70 -3.09 7.19 2.43
C LEU A 70 -1.72 7.32 3.12
N GLY A 71 -0.88 6.30 3.01
CA GLY A 71 0.41 6.25 3.69
C GLY A 71 0.23 6.13 5.20
N LEU A 72 -0.72 5.27 5.62
CA LEU A 72 -1.04 4.93 7.00
C LEU A 72 -0.54 3.51 7.30
N GLY A 73 0.41 3.36 8.21
CA GLY A 73 0.98 2.05 8.53
C GLY A 73 1.59 1.36 7.30
N THR A 74 2.15 2.14 6.36
CA THR A 74 2.47 1.72 4.98
C THR A 74 3.23 0.40 4.93
N ARG A 75 4.22 0.21 5.82
CA ARG A 75 5.07 -0.97 5.83
C ARG A 75 4.29 -2.25 6.16
N ALA A 76 3.46 -2.19 7.20
CA ALA A 76 2.66 -3.34 7.63
C ALA A 76 1.62 -3.71 6.56
N ALA A 77 0.89 -2.70 6.06
CA ALA A 77 -0.07 -2.90 4.97
C ALA A 77 0.60 -3.48 3.71
N ALA A 78 1.79 -2.97 3.35
CA ALA A 78 2.52 -3.45 2.19
C ALA A 78 3.02 -4.90 2.35
N VAL A 79 3.48 -5.33 3.54
CA VAL A 79 3.86 -6.74 3.77
C VAL A 79 2.66 -7.66 3.58
N VAL A 80 1.50 -7.32 4.15
CA VAL A 80 0.28 -8.13 4.02
C VAL A 80 -0.19 -8.18 2.56
N SER A 81 -0.27 -7.02 1.89
CA SER A 81 -0.65 -6.95 0.47
C SER A 81 0.32 -7.73 -0.43
N SER A 82 1.63 -7.61 -0.20
CA SER A 82 2.66 -8.37 -0.92
C SER A 82 2.48 -9.88 -0.74
N GLY A 83 2.32 -10.34 0.50
CA GLY A 83 2.08 -11.76 0.80
C GLY A 83 0.79 -12.29 0.16
N SER A 84 -0.29 -11.50 0.15
CA SER A 84 -1.55 -11.89 -0.50
C SER A 84 -1.38 -12.10 -2.01
N MET A 85 -0.56 -11.27 -2.66
CA MET A 85 -0.28 -11.36 -4.09
C MET A 85 0.73 -12.46 -4.43
N ALA A 86 1.67 -12.75 -3.55
CA ALA A 86 2.50 -13.95 -3.64
C ALA A 86 1.63 -15.21 -3.57
N TYR A 87 0.68 -15.28 -2.64
CA TYR A 87 -0.30 -16.37 -2.58
C TYR A 87 -1.11 -16.46 -3.88
N ALA A 88 -1.66 -15.34 -4.36
CA ALA A 88 -2.42 -15.30 -5.60
C ALA A 88 -1.61 -15.87 -6.77
N TYR A 89 -0.35 -15.46 -6.92
CA TYR A 89 0.50 -16.01 -7.98
C TYR A 89 0.71 -17.52 -7.83
N PHE A 90 1.29 -17.98 -6.71
CA PHE A 90 1.72 -19.38 -6.58
C PHE A 90 0.56 -20.37 -6.44
N LYS A 91 -0.59 -19.95 -5.90
CA LYS A 91 -1.74 -20.85 -5.66
C LYS A 91 -2.87 -20.71 -6.66
N VAL A 92 -3.05 -19.55 -7.28
CA VAL A 92 -4.16 -19.32 -8.23
C VAL A 92 -3.65 -19.33 -9.67
N HIS A 93 -2.57 -18.62 -9.98
CA HIS A 93 -2.11 -18.44 -11.36
C HIS A 93 -1.09 -19.48 -11.84
N GLN A 94 -0.05 -19.75 -11.05
CA GLN A 94 1.05 -20.64 -11.42
C GLN A 94 0.63 -22.09 -11.76
N PRO A 95 -0.47 -22.66 -11.21
CA PRO A 95 -0.99 -23.95 -11.68
C PRO A 95 -1.44 -23.96 -13.14
N GLY A 96 -1.79 -22.81 -13.73
CA GLY A 96 -2.19 -22.69 -15.13
C GLY A 96 -1.01 -22.69 -16.11
N ALA A 97 0.09 -22.02 -15.75
CA ALA A 97 1.36 -22.02 -16.49
C ALA A 97 2.48 -21.46 -15.60
N LEU A 98 3.75 -21.74 -15.92
CA LEU A 98 4.87 -21.22 -15.14
C LEU A 98 5.04 -19.70 -15.29
N TRP A 99 4.83 -19.15 -16.49
CA TRP A 99 5.08 -17.74 -16.78
C TRP A 99 3.82 -16.89 -16.59
N PRO A 100 3.92 -15.70 -15.95
CA PRO A 100 2.78 -14.83 -15.69
C PRO A 100 2.00 -14.41 -16.94
N MET A 101 2.70 -14.27 -18.07
CA MET A 101 2.12 -13.90 -19.36
C MET A 101 1.17 -14.97 -19.92
N GLU A 102 1.32 -16.22 -19.49
CA GLU A 102 0.54 -17.37 -19.98
C GLU A 102 -0.61 -17.74 -19.05
N ASN A 103 -0.64 -17.22 -17.82
CA ASN A 103 -1.62 -17.61 -16.78
C ASN A 103 -2.42 -16.44 -16.19
N GLY A 104 -2.26 -15.22 -16.72
CA GLY A 104 -2.92 -14.01 -16.22
C GLY A 104 -2.41 -13.51 -14.87
N GLY A 105 -1.30 -14.04 -14.37
CA GLY A 105 -0.73 -13.74 -13.06
C GLY A 105 0.18 -12.51 -13.03
N GLU A 106 0.34 -11.81 -14.15
CA GLU A 106 1.24 -10.66 -14.27
C GLU A 106 0.93 -9.57 -13.23
N ALA A 107 -0.34 -9.23 -13.04
CA ALA A 107 -0.76 -8.26 -12.03
C ALA A 107 -0.39 -8.73 -10.60
N SER A 108 -0.60 -10.01 -10.29
CA SER A 108 -0.23 -10.59 -9.00
C SER A 108 1.27 -10.43 -8.73
N VAL A 109 2.13 -10.72 -9.71
CA VAL A 109 3.58 -10.55 -9.57
C VAL A 109 3.95 -9.08 -9.41
N MET A 110 3.39 -8.20 -10.24
CA MET A 110 3.70 -6.77 -10.21
C MET A 110 3.29 -6.11 -8.90
N PHE A 111 2.07 -6.38 -8.40
CA PHE A 111 1.65 -5.87 -7.09
C PHE A 111 2.47 -6.48 -5.96
N CYS A 112 2.79 -7.78 -6.00
CA CYS A 112 3.63 -8.42 -5.00
C CYS A 112 4.96 -7.68 -4.81
N TRP A 113 5.67 -7.41 -5.91
CA TRP A 113 6.96 -6.74 -5.88
C TRP A 113 6.86 -5.23 -5.62
N ALA A 114 5.81 -4.56 -6.12
CA ALA A 114 5.56 -3.16 -5.83
C ALA A 114 5.35 -2.93 -4.32
N PHE A 115 4.53 -3.77 -3.68
CA PHE A 115 4.32 -3.70 -2.24
C PHE A 115 5.56 -4.14 -1.45
N LEU A 116 6.31 -5.14 -1.91
CA LEU A 116 7.57 -5.51 -1.26
C LEU A 116 8.54 -4.32 -1.25
N LEU A 117 8.67 -3.60 -2.37
CA LEU A 117 9.48 -2.37 -2.46
C LEU A 117 8.98 -1.30 -1.45
N LEU A 118 7.67 -1.11 -1.34
CA LEU A 118 7.06 -0.15 -0.40
C LEU A 118 7.25 -0.57 1.07
N ALA A 119 7.32 -1.86 1.37
CA ALA A 119 7.62 -2.35 2.71
C ALA A 119 9.02 -1.89 3.18
N PHE A 120 10.00 -1.84 2.27
CA PHE A 120 11.36 -1.37 2.59
C PHE A 120 11.50 0.15 2.49
N THR A 121 10.91 0.78 1.47
CA THR A 121 11.07 2.22 1.19
C THR A 121 10.16 3.11 2.05
N GLY A 122 9.04 2.59 2.57
CA GLY A 122 8.12 3.32 3.42
C GLY A 122 7.24 4.33 2.69
N SER A 123 6.74 5.35 3.41
CA SER A 123 5.62 6.19 2.97
C SER A 123 5.98 7.37 2.03
N GLY A 124 7.27 7.68 1.84
CA GLY A 124 7.73 8.81 1.02
C GLY A 124 7.39 10.20 1.60
N ALA A 125 7.40 11.24 0.75
CA ALA A 125 7.14 12.64 1.13
C ALA A 125 5.67 12.88 1.57
N PHE A 126 4.74 12.10 1.04
CA PHE A 126 3.29 12.32 1.21
C PHE A 126 2.61 11.34 2.19
N GLY A 127 3.37 10.69 3.07
CA GLY A 127 2.79 9.75 4.06
C GLY A 127 2.12 10.48 5.22
N LEU A 128 0.86 10.17 5.53
CA LEU A 128 0.19 10.69 6.72
C LEU A 128 0.90 10.30 8.02
N ASP A 129 1.57 9.13 8.05
CA ASP A 129 2.42 8.68 9.16
C ASP A 129 3.44 9.76 9.61
N ARG A 130 3.98 10.54 8.66
CA ARG A 130 4.93 11.62 8.95
C ARG A 130 4.27 12.86 9.57
N LEU A 131 3.04 13.18 9.17
CA LEU A 131 2.31 14.31 9.74
C LEU A 131 1.93 14.04 11.20
N LEU A 132 1.56 12.79 11.51
CA LEU A 132 1.28 12.33 12.87
C LEU A 132 2.54 12.38 13.74
N ALA A 133 3.66 11.83 13.27
CA ALA A 133 4.93 11.84 14.02
C ALA A 133 5.45 13.26 14.30
N ARG A 134 5.25 14.19 13.35
CA ARG A 134 5.65 15.60 13.50
C ARG A 134 4.80 16.33 14.55
N ARG A 135 3.49 16.06 14.62
CA ARG A 135 2.61 16.68 15.63
C ARG A 135 2.95 16.24 17.05
N THR A 136 3.30 14.97 17.24
CA THR A 136 3.72 14.46 18.56
C THR A 136 4.98 15.15 19.06
N SER A 137 5.96 15.35 18.17
CA SER A 137 7.23 16.02 18.53
C SER A 137 7.06 17.52 18.80
N GLU A 138 6.17 18.21 18.06
CA GLU A 138 5.81 19.61 18.35
C GLU A 138 5.05 19.75 19.69
N GLN A 139 4.18 18.80 20.06
CA GLN A 139 3.50 18.80 21.37
C GLN A 139 4.43 18.51 22.55
N GLU A 140 5.41 17.62 22.38
CA GLU A 140 6.40 17.29 23.41
C GLU A 140 7.36 18.47 23.68
N GLN A 141 7.70 19.24 22.65
CA GLN A 141 8.46 20.49 22.79
C GLN A 141 7.64 21.66 23.37
N ALA A 142 6.33 21.68 23.16
CA ALA A 142 5.43 22.71 23.68
C ALA A 142 4.93 22.42 25.12
N ALA A 143 5.23 21.25 25.69
CA ALA A 143 4.95 20.95 27.08
C ALA A 143 5.88 21.82 27.96
N PRO A 144 5.34 22.77 28.75
CA PRO A 144 6.16 23.72 29.48
C PRO A 144 7.04 22.98 30.49
N GLU A 145 8.33 23.30 30.51
CA GLU A 145 9.21 23.05 31.67
C GLU A 145 8.42 23.44 32.92
N ARG A 146 7.92 22.45 33.67
CA ARG A 146 7.43 22.69 35.02
C ARG A 146 8.65 23.20 35.79
N GLN A 147 8.72 24.52 35.91
CA GLN A 147 9.56 25.22 36.86
C GLN A 147 9.42 24.49 38.20
N THR A 148 10.44 23.73 38.55
CA THR A 148 10.62 23.23 39.90
C THR A 148 10.74 24.49 40.77
N PRO A 149 9.79 24.78 41.68
CA PRO A 149 9.94 25.94 42.52
C PRO A 149 11.19 25.69 43.38
N VAL A 150 12.18 26.57 43.24
CA VAL A 150 13.34 26.59 44.14
C VAL A 150 12.78 26.98 45.51
N ALA A 151 12.68 25.99 46.40
CA ALA A 151 12.32 26.22 47.79
C ALA A 151 13.43 27.05 48.46
N ALA A 152 13.01 28.18 49.04
CA ALA A 152 13.83 29.09 49.84
C ALA A 152 13.97 28.60 51.28
#